data_AF-A0A1G1SSH6-F1
#
_entry.id   AF-A0A1G1SSH6-F1
#
_cell.length_a   1.000
_cell.length_b   1.000
_cell.length_c   1.000
_cell.angle_alpha   90.00
_cell.angle_beta   90.00
_cell.angle_gamma   90.00
#
_symmetry.space_group_name_H-M   'P 1'
#
loop_
_entity.id
_entity.type
_entity.pdbx_description
1 polymer ?
#
loop_
_entity_poly.entity_id
_entity_poly.type
_entity_poly.pdbx_seq_one_letter_code
_entity_poly.pdbx_strand_id
1 'polypeptide(L)'
;MASVFARNPFDHIVPLNVHEYVHTQEHGPGNTVLGQALYEGTCDLVAELVTGKKRQLPYMSYGPAHEAALKERFKREMFTPNISNWFYNPLDKPGHVPDLGYYMGYAIGKRHYQHEVV
;
A
#
# COMPACT_ATOMS: atom_id res chain seq x y z
N MET A 1 -6.02 8.21 12.33
CA MET A 1 -7.32 7.88 12.96
C MET A 1 -8.47 8.79 12.53
N ALA A 2 -8.31 10.12 12.44
CA ALA A 2 -9.40 11.03 12.03
C ALA A 2 -9.99 10.76 10.62
N SER A 3 -9.19 10.27 9.68
CA SER A 3 -9.64 9.93 8.31
C SER A 3 -10.54 8.69 8.23
N VAL A 4 -10.45 7.79 9.21
CA VAL A 4 -11.19 6.51 9.24
C VAL A 4 -12.66 6.74 9.57
N PHE A 5 -12.97 7.73 10.41
CA PHE A 5 -14.35 8.08 10.79
C PHE A 5 -15.01 9.10 9.85
N ALA A 6 -14.22 9.76 8.98
CA ALA A 6 -14.72 10.72 8.00
C ALA A 6 -15.38 10.05 6.77
N ARG A 7 -15.11 8.77 6.56
CA ARG A 7 -15.80 7.89 5.60
C ARG A 7 -16.60 6.90 6.44
N ASN A 8 -17.80 6.50 6.03
CA ASN A 8 -18.65 5.57 6.80
C ASN A 8 -17.81 4.38 7.30
N PRO A 9 -17.43 4.33 8.60
CA PRO A 9 -16.34 3.48 9.05
C PRO A 9 -16.68 2.00 8.90
N PHE A 10 -17.97 1.68 8.89
CA PHE A 10 -18.50 0.33 8.73
C PHE A 10 -18.27 -0.26 7.34
N ASP A 11 -18.15 0.55 6.28
CA ASP A 11 -17.99 0.04 4.91
C ASP A 11 -16.61 -0.57 4.66
N HIS A 12 -15.62 -0.18 5.47
CA HIS A 12 -14.21 -0.58 5.29
C HIS A 12 -13.60 -1.24 6.52
N ILE A 13 -14.36 -1.38 7.62
CA ILE A 13 -13.84 -1.96 8.86
C ILE A 13 -13.38 -3.41 8.71
N VAL A 14 -14.04 -4.20 7.85
CA VAL A 14 -13.68 -5.61 7.63
C VAL A 14 -12.31 -5.76 6.97
N PRO A 15 -12.05 -5.20 5.77
CA PRO A 15 -10.72 -5.27 5.17
C PRO A 15 -9.65 -4.51 5.96
N LEU A 16 -10.04 -3.50 6.76
CA LEU A 16 -9.12 -2.84 7.69
C LEU A 16 -8.68 -3.77 8.82
N ASN A 17 -9.61 -4.44 9.51
CA ASN A 17 -9.26 -5.36 10.58
C ASN A 17 -8.39 -6.52 10.08
N VAL A 18 -8.64 -7.03 8.87
CA VAL A 18 -7.77 -8.08 8.30
C VAL A 18 -6.37 -7.54 8.01
N HIS A 19 -6.24 -6.32 7.47
CA HIS A 19 -4.95 -5.66 7.29
C HIS A 19 -4.17 -5.58 8.61
N GLU A 20 -4.78 -5.02 9.66
CA GLU A 20 -4.11 -4.90 10.97
C GLU A 20 -3.80 -6.26 11.60
N TYR A 21 -4.64 -7.27 11.35
CA TYR A 21 -4.36 -8.64 11.80
C TYR A 21 -3.12 -9.23 11.12
N VAL A 22 -2.92 -8.99 9.82
CA VAL A 22 -1.73 -9.47 9.10
C VAL A 22 -0.45 -8.92 9.71
N HIS A 23 -0.42 -7.65 10.13
CA HIS A 23 0.73 -7.08 10.85
C HIS A 23 1.13 -7.86 12.10
N THR A 24 0.18 -8.51 12.79
CA THR A 24 0.49 -9.36 13.96
C THR A 24 1.26 -10.64 13.59
N GLN A 25 1.28 -10.99 12.31
CA GLN A 25 1.97 -12.16 11.75
C GLN A 25 3.30 -11.77 11.07
N GLU A 26 3.58 -10.47 10.93
CA GLU A 26 4.79 -9.97 10.30
C GLU A 26 5.90 -9.68 11.33
N HIS A 27 7.16 -9.82 10.93
CA HIS A 27 8.32 -9.52 11.78
C HIS A 27 8.68 -8.02 11.83
N GLY A 28 7.81 -7.16 11.28
CA GLY A 28 8.04 -5.72 11.14
C GLY A 28 8.58 -5.31 9.76
N PRO A 29 8.62 -3.99 9.48
CA PRO A 29 9.08 -3.48 8.20
C PRO A 29 10.61 -3.55 8.05
N GLY A 30 11.08 -3.70 6.81
CA GLY A 30 12.50 -3.54 6.50
C GLY A 30 12.95 -2.07 6.50
N ASN A 31 14.26 -1.83 6.59
CA ASN A 31 14.86 -0.48 6.67
C ASN A 31 14.95 0.25 5.32
N THR A 32 14.17 -0.15 4.33
CA THR A 32 14.16 0.45 2.99
C THR A 32 12.74 0.74 2.54
N VAL A 33 12.59 1.63 1.56
CA VAL A 33 11.31 1.90 0.90
C VAL A 33 10.67 0.60 0.38
N LEU A 34 11.46 -0.34 -0.18
CA LEU A 34 10.99 -1.66 -0.59
C LEU A 34 10.49 -2.48 0.60
N GLY A 35 11.27 -2.52 1.69
CA GLY A 35 10.90 -3.26 2.90
C GLY A 35 9.59 -2.77 3.50
N GLN A 36 9.41 -1.45 3.64
CA GLN A 36 8.15 -0.86 4.10
C GLN A 36 7.01 -1.11 3.11
N ALA A 37 7.26 -1.02 1.80
CA ALA A 37 6.25 -1.28 0.79
C ALA A 37 5.73 -2.71 0.88
N LEU A 38 6.63 -3.70 0.95
CA LEU A 38 6.23 -5.10 1.09
C LEU A 38 5.46 -5.35 2.39
N TYR A 39 5.87 -4.75 3.50
CA TYR A 39 5.17 -4.84 4.79
C TYR A 39 3.72 -4.32 4.70
N GLU A 40 3.52 -3.09 4.26
CA GLU A 40 2.18 -2.48 4.16
C GLU A 40 1.33 -3.08 3.04
N GLY A 41 1.93 -3.29 1.87
CA GLY A 41 1.25 -3.75 0.68
C GLY A 41 0.83 -5.22 0.74
N THR A 42 1.58 -6.07 1.47
CA THR A 42 1.20 -7.47 1.70
C THR A 42 -0.06 -7.54 2.56
N CYS A 43 -0.20 -6.67 3.56
CA CYS A 43 -1.41 -6.57 4.37
C CYS A 43 -2.64 -6.22 3.51
N ASP A 44 -2.51 -5.26 2.59
CA ASP A 44 -3.58 -4.92 1.64
C ASP A 44 -3.94 -6.08 0.69
N LEU A 45 -2.94 -6.84 0.23
CA LEU A 45 -3.16 -8.00 -0.64
C LEU A 45 -3.88 -9.13 0.10
N VAL A 46 -3.39 -9.52 1.29
CA VAL A 46 -4.02 -10.59 2.08
C VAL A 46 -5.43 -10.19 2.48
N ALA A 47 -5.67 -8.92 2.86
CA ALA A 47 -7.01 -8.42 3.13
C ALA A 47 -7.94 -8.55 1.91
N GLU A 48 -7.48 -8.24 0.69
CA GLU A 48 -8.24 -8.47 -0.54
C GLU A 48 -8.56 -9.95 -0.74
N LEU A 49 -7.56 -10.84 -0.61
CA LEU A 49 -7.72 -12.27 -0.84
C LEU A 49 -8.71 -12.91 0.16
N VAL A 50 -8.65 -12.52 1.43
CA VAL A 50 -9.53 -13.07 2.49
C VAL A 50 -10.95 -12.52 2.38
N THR A 51 -11.11 -11.24 2.09
CA THR A 51 -12.42 -10.56 2.15
C THR A 51 -13.12 -10.45 0.81
N GLY A 52 -12.41 -10.69 -0.30
CA GLY A 52 -12.87 -10.40 -1.66
C GLY A 52 -13.01 -8.89 -1.96
N LYS A 53 -12.51 -8.01 -1.07
CA LYS A 53 -12.68 -6.55 -1.17
C LYS A 53 -11.33 -5.84 -1.22
N LYS A 54 -11.13 -5.07 -2.28
CA LYS A 54 -10.02 -4.10 -2.37
C LYS A 54 -10.20 -2.97 -1.37
N ARG A 55 -9.09 -2.45 -0.86
CA ARG A 55 -9.05 -1.19 -0.11
C ARG A 55 -9.57 -0.04 -0.97
N GLN A 56 -10.42 0.80 -0.40
CA GLN A 56 -10.98 1.97 -1.08
C GLN A 56 -10.19 3.24 -0.71
N LEU A 57 -8.88 3.20 -0.97
CA LEU A 57 -7.97 4.32 -0.71
C LEU A 57 -7.45 4.92 -2.02
N PRO A 58 -7.14 6.23 -2.06
CA PRO A 58 -6.75 6.92 -3.30
C PRO A 58 -5.58 6.26 -4.04
N TYR A 59 -4.61 5.68 -3.33
CA TYR A 59 -3.49 4.98 -3.96
C TYR A 59 -3.91 3.73 -4.76
N MET A 60 -5.05 3.09 -4.41
CA MET A 60 -5.54 1.89 -5.11
C MET A 60 -6.18 2.19 -6.46
N SER A 61 -6.66 3.42 -6.67
CA SER A 61 -7.15 3.88 -7.97
C SER A 61 -6.06 4.59 -8.77
N TYR A 62 -5.27 5.45 -8.12
CA TYR A 62 -4.20 6.20 -8.77
C TYR A 62 -3.06 5.29 -9.25
N GLY A 63 -2.68 4.31 -8.43
CA GLY A 63 -1.57 3.41 -8.67
C GLY A 63 -1.63 2.71 -10.03
N PRO A 64 -2.69 1.93 -10.32
CA PRO A 64 -2.84 1.25 -11.60
C PRO A 64 -2.86 2.20 -12.80
N ALA A 65 -3.46 3.39 -12.65
CA ALA A 65 -3.54 4.38 -13.71
C ALA A 65 -2.17 5.02 -14.05
N HIS A 66 -1.21 4.99 -13.12
CA HIS A 66 0.10 5.62 -13.27
C HIS A 66 1.26 4.63 -13.04
N GLU A 67 1.02 3.33 -13.22
CA GLU A 67 1.92 2.27 -12.76
C GLU A 67 3.33 2.40 -13.37
N ALA A 68 3.43 2.69 -14.67
CA ALA A 68 4.72 2.81 -15.35
C ALA A 68 5.59 3.92 -14.73
N ALA A 69 5.02 5.10 -14.51
CA ALA A 69 5.74 6.24 -13.91
C ALA A 69 6.11 5.96 -12.44
N LEU A 70 5.21 5.32 -11.69
CA LEU A 70 5.46 4.93 -10.30
C LEU A 70 6.57 3.91 -10.18
N LYS A 71 6.58 2.88 -11.05
CA LYS A 71 7.65 1.87 -11.11
C LYS A 71 9.01 2.52 -11.33
N GLU A 72 9.12 3.42 -12.29
CA GLU A 72 10.40 4.09 -12.57
C GLU A 72 10.86 4.96 -11.40
N ARG A 73 9.95 5.68 -10.73
CA ARG A 73 10.29 6.43 -9.51
C ARG A 73 10.69 5.48 -8.37
N PHE A 74 9.94 4.42 -8.17
CA PHE A 74 10.16 3.45 -7.11
C PHE A 74 11.51 2.77 -7.25
N LYS A 75 11.89 2.30 -8.44
CA LYS A 75 13.20 1.68 -8.71
C LYS A 75 14.39 2.55 -8.27
N ARG A 76 14.27 3.87 -8.39
CA ARG A 76 15.34 4.81 -7.98
C ARG A 76 15.47 4.96 -6.47
N GLU A 77 14.40 4.72 -5.72
CA GLU A 77 14.31 5.01 -4.29
C GLU A 77 14.15 3.75 -3.42
N MET A 78 13.81 2.59 -3.99
CA MET A 78 13.34 1.41 -3.26
C MET A 78 14.37 0.80 -2.30
N PHE A 79 15.66 1.00 -2.54
CA PHE A 79 16.74 0.54 -1.66
C PHE A 79 17.24 1.62 -0.69
N THR A 80 16.62 2.80 -0.68
CA THR A 80 16.96 3.87 0.24
C THR A 80 16.15 3.74 1.54
N PRO A 81 16.64 4.27 2.68
CA PRO A 81 15.87 4.32 3.92
C PRO A 81 14.85 5.49 3.96
N ASN A 82 14.79 6.33 2.92
CA ASN A 82 13.94 7.52 2.93
C ASN A 82 12.49 7.18 2.54
N ILE A 83 11.69 6.79 3.54
CA ILE A 83 10.29 6.42 3.36
C ILE A 83 9.34 7.61 3.15
N SER A 84 9.78 8.84 3.42
CA SER A 84 8.91 10.03 3.48
C SER A 84 8.24 10.41 2.15
N ASN A 85 8.80 10.01 1.01
CA ASN A 85 8.18 10.23 -0.31
C ASN A 85 7.02 9.26 -0.58
N TRP A 86 6.94 8.16 0.16
CA TRP A 86 6.10 6.99 -0.16
C TRP A 86 5.08 6.66 0.92
N PHE A 87 5.34 7.01 2.18
CA PHE A 87 4.54 6.65 3.34
C PHE A 87 4.34 7.83 4.27
N TYR A 88 3.15 7.92 4.87
CA TYR A 88 2.77 8.90 5.87
C TYR A 88 2.94 10.35 5.40
N ASN A 89 2.92 10.55 4.09
CA ASN A 89 3.12 11.85 3.47
C ASN A 89 1.79 12.61 3.39
N PRO A 90 1.81 13.94 3.59
CA PRO A 90 0.59 14.72 3.64
C PRO A 90 -0.07 14.80 2.25
N LEU A 91 -1.39 14.96 2.25
CA LEU A 91 -2.13 15.42 1.07
C LEU A 91 -2.02 16.96 1.02
N ASP A 92 -0.86 17.46 0.63
CA ASP A 92 -0.49 18.88 0.73
C ASP A 92 -0.63 19.67 -0.58
N LYS A 93 -0.65 18.99 -1.73
CA LYS A 93 -0.67 19.61 -3.06
C LYS A 93 -1.80 19.05 -3.93
N PRO A 94 -2.48 19.91 -4.71
CA PRO A 94 -3.41 19.45 -5.75
C PRO A 94 -2.75 18.46 -6.70
N GLY A 95 -3.36 17.29 -6.88
CA GLY A 95 -2.83 16.21 -7.71
C GLY A 95 -1.83 15.28 -7.02
N HIS A 96 -1.44 15.55 -5.77
CA HIS A 96 -0.63 14.62 -4.99
C HIS A 96 -1.51 13.53 -4.38
N VAL A 97 -1.08 12.27 -4.53
CA VAL A 97 -1.71 11.11 -3.89
C VAL A 97 -0.75 10.58 -2.84
N PRO A 98 -1.14 10.58 -1.55
CA PRO A 98 -0.30 10.09 -0.47
C PRO A 98 -0.24 8.56 -0.47
N ASP A 99 0.72 8.03 0.27
CA ASP A 99 0.82 6.61 0.64
C ASP A 99 0.94 5.66 -0.56
N LEU A 100 1.52 6.14 -1.67
CA LEU A 100 1.74 5.35 -2.89
C LEU A 100 2.66 4.14 -2.67
N GLY A 101 3.43 4.12 -1.58
CA GLY A 101 4.21 2.96 -1.16
C GLY A 101 3.36 1.71 -0.90
N TYR A 102 2.14 1.88 -0.36
CA TYR A 102 1.18 0.78 -0.15
C TYR A 102 0.83 0.10 -1.48
N TYR A 103 0.50 0.90 -2.50
CA TYR A 103 0.20 0.38 -3.83
C TYR A 103 1.39 -0.36 -4.45
N MET A 104 2.61 0.17 -4.33
CA MET A 104 3.80 -0.48 -4.90
C MET A 104 4.02 -1.87 -4.29
N GLY A 105 3.91 -1.98 -2.96
CA GLY A 105 4.01 -3.26 -2.26
C GLY A 105 2.92 -4.23 -2.66
N TYR A 106 1.67 -3.76 -2.68
CA TYR A 106 0.51 -4.54 -3.11
C TYR A 106 0.69 -5.08 -4.52
N ALA A 107 1.15 -4.25 -5.47
CA ALA A 107 1.34 -4.63 -6.86
C ALA A 107 2.47 -5.66 -7.05
N ILE A 108 3.57 -5.52 -6.29
CA ILE A 108 4.67 -6.49 -6.28
C ILE A 108 4.18 -7.83 -5.71
N GLY A 109 3.57 -7.81 -4.53
CA GLY A 109 3.05 -9.02 -3.87
C GLY A 109 2.01 -9.73 -4.73
N LYS A 110 1.12 -8.97 -5.38
CA LYS A 110 0.07 -9.52 -6.23
C LYS A 110 0.62 -10.22 -7.46
N ARG A 111 1.59 -9.62 -8.16
CA ARG A 111 2.27 -10.28 -9.29
C ARG A 111 2.96 -11.57 -8.85
N HIS A 112 3.68 -11.52 -7.72
CA HIS A 112 4.34 -12.69 -7.17
C HIS A 112 3.34 -13.81 -6.82
N TYR A 113 2.23 -13.49 -6.16
CA TYR A 113 1.15 -14.41 -5.85
C TYR A 113 0.51 -15.04 -7.10
N GLN A 114 0.40 -14.27 -8.19
CA GLN A 114 -0.14 -14.72 -9.47
C GLN A 114 0.89 -15.50 -10.32
N HIS A 115 2.09 -15.75 -9.80
CA HIS A 115 3.23 -16.34 -10.53
C HIS A 115 3.65 -15.58 -11.79
N GLU A 116 3.32 -14.28 -11.87
CA GLU A 116 3.86 -13.39 -12.90
C GLU A 116 5.23 -12.90 -12.44
N VAL A 117 6.30 -13.31 -13.13
CA VAL A 117 7.66 -12.82 -12.89
C VAL A 117 7.71 -11.32 -13.20
N VAL A 118 8.24 -10.53 -12.25
CA VAL A 118 8.41 -9.05 -12.33
C VAL A 118 9.35 -8.65 -13.45
#